data_AF-A0A151ESI3-F1
#
_entry.id   AF-A0A151ESI3-F1
#
_cell.length_a   1.000
_cell.length_b   1.000
_cell.length_c   1.000
_cell.angle_alpha   90.00
_cell.angle_beta   90.00
_cell.angle_gamma   90.00
#
_symmetry.space_group_name_H-M   'P 1'
#
loop_
_entity.id
_entity.type
_entity.pdbx_description
1 polymer ?
#
loop_
_entity_poly.entity_id
_entity_poly.type
_entity_poly.pdbx_seq_one_letter_code
_entity_poly.pdbx_strand_id
1 'polypeptide(L)'
;MPQQIIIKKIRSPAPGNLNDDIDYLCKSLGYFSKRDKQDTAGKIFQLLVKETCNPEKSLTSDEIAKKLKLTRGAIVHHLNSFISAGIVAKETGRYRLRSASLQKSIEEIRFDIDRIMEQMIKIAIEIDEKLGHYYR
;
A
#
# COMPACT_ATOMS: atom_id res chain seq x y z
N MET A 1 -7.74 10.77 7.21
CA MET A 1 -8.46 9.60 6.66
C MET A 1 -8.01 8.39 7.46
N PRO A 2 -8.89 7.46 7.85
CA PRO A 2 -8.48 6.25 8.54
C PRO A 2 -7.53 5.45 7.65
N GLN A 3 -6.45 4.94 8.23
CA GLN A 3 -5.56 4.00 7.55
C GLN A 3 -6.29 2.65 7.48
N GLN A 4 -6.31 2.04 6.30
CA GLN A 4 -6.92 0.74 6.09
C GLN A 4 -5.91 -0.16 5.39
N ILE A 5 -5.47 -1.20 6.09
CA ILE A 5 -4.52 -2.17 5.57
C ILE A 5 -5.30 -3.44 5.22
N ILE A 6 -5.26 -3.85 3.94
CA ILE A 6 -5.85 -5.09 3.46
C ILE A 6 -4.72 -6.07 3.17
N ILE A 7 -4.80 -7.28 3.70
CA ILE A 7 -3.85 -8.35 3.39
C ILE A 7 -4.61 -9.53 2.76
N LYS A 8 -4.29 -9.84 1.51
CA LYS A 8 -4.87 -10.94 0.73
C LYS A 8 -3.83 -12.04 0.55
N LYS A 9 -4.21 -13.26 0.91
CA LYS A 9 -3.43 -14.46 0.56
C LYS A 9 -3.69 -14.81 -0.90
N ILE A 10 -2.69 -14.65 -1.75
CA ILE A 10 -2.72 -15.01 -3.18
C ILE A 10 -1.52 -15.89 -3.52
N ARG A 11 -1.61 -16.61 -4.65
CA ARG A 11 -0.49 -17.43 -5.13
C ARG A 11 0.66 -16.52 -5.57
N SER A 12 1.88 -16.85 -5.15
CA SER A 12 3.08 -16.15 -5.60
C SER A 12 3.29 -16.33 -7.11
N PRO A 13 3.80 -15.30 -7.82
CA PRO A 13 4.12 -15.39 -9.24
C PRO A 13 5.30 -16.34 -9.47
N ALA A 14 5.52 -16.71 -10.73
CA ALA A 14 6.77 -17.36 -11.11
C ALA A 14 7.93 -16.37 -10.94
N PRO A 15 9.09 -16.81 -10.41
CA PRO A 15 10.21 -15.91 -10.19
C PRO A 15 10.78 -15.37 -11.50
N GLY A 16 11.28 -14.13 -11.48
CA GLY A 16 12.10 -13.57 -12.56
C GLY A 16 11.43 -12.46 -13.39
N ASN A 17 10.16 -12.11 -13.14
CA ASN A 17 9.50 -10.98 -13.78
C ASN A 17 9.16 -9.88 -12.77
N LEU A 18 9.92 -8.79 -12.84
CA LEU A 18 9.75 -7.62 -11.98
C LEU A 18 8.31 -7.06 -11.98
N ASN A 19 7.64 -7.04 -13.14
CA ASN A 19 6.28 -6.51 -13.20
C ASN A 19 5.29 -7.44 -12.50
N ASP A 20 5.47 -8.77 -12.61
CA ASP A 20 4.64 -9.76 -11.93
C ASP A 20 4.87 -9.73 -10.41
N ASP A 21 6.12 -9.50 -9.97
CA ASP A 21 6.47 -9.34 -8.56
C ASP A 21 5.84 -8.07 -7.96
N ILE A 22 5.89 -6.96 -8.70
CA ILE A 22 5.25 -5.70 -8.30
C ILE A 22 3.72 -5.87 -8.23
N ASP A 23 3.14 -6.52 -9.24
CA ASP A 23 1.71 -6.81 -9.30
C ASP A 23 1.26 -7.71 -8.14
N TYR A 24 2.04 -8.75 -7.81
CA TYR A 24 1.81 -9.59 -6.64
C TYR A 24 1.76 -8.79 -5.34
N LEU A 25 2.71 -7.87 -5.11
CA LEU A 25 2.72 -7.05 -3.89
C LEU A 25 1.48 -6.15 -3.80
N CYS A 26 1.12 -5.48 -4.90
CA CYS A 26 -0.08 -4.66 -4.95
C CYS A 26 -1.36 -5.48 -4.70
N LYS A 27 -1.51 -6.64 -5.35
CA LYS A 27 -2.67 -7.53 -5.15
C LYS A 27 -2.73 -8.07 -3.73
N SER A 28 -1.58 -8.39 -3.13
CA SER A 28 -1.47 -8.85 -1.74
C SER A 28 -1.92 -7.78 -0.75
N LEU A 29 -1.62 -6.50 -1.02
CA LEU A 29 -2.11 -5.38 -0.22
C LEU A 29 -3.56 -4.97 -0.54
N GLY A 30 -4.26 -5.79 -1.34
CA GLY A 30 -5.67 -5.60 -1.65
C GLY A 30 -5.97 -4.71 -2.85
N TYR A 31 -4.95 -4.17 -3.53
CA TYR A 31 -5.10 -3.30 -4.68
C TYR A 31 -5.34 -4.09 -5.98
N PHE A 32 -5.82 -3.37 -7.00
CA PHE A 32 -6.45 -3.87 -8.21
C PHE A 32 -7.86 -4.43 -8.00
N SER A 33 -8.85 -3.69 -8.50
CA SER A 33 -10.14 -4.31 -8.81
C SER A 33 -9.99 -5.15 -10.07
N LYS A 34 -10.72 -6.25 -10.19
CA LYS A 34 -10.89 -7.01 -11.45
C LYS A 34 -11.40 -6.15 -12.63
N ARG A 35 -11.75 -4.88 -12.38
CA ARG A 35 -12.30 -3.91 -13.34
C ARG A 35 -11.28 -2.89 -13.86
N ASP A 36 -10.03 -2.85 -13.37
CA ASP A 36 -9.01 -1.96 -13.93
C ASP A 36 -8.52 -2.52 -15.29
N LYS A 37 -9.36 -2.34 -16.32
CA LYS A 37 -9.15 -2.84 -17.69
C LYS A 37 -7.84 -2.38 -18.31
N GLN A 38 -7.18 -1.35 -17.76
CA GLN A 38 -5.97 -0.74 -18.31
C GLN A 38 -4.72 -0.92 -17.43
N ASP A 39 -4.81 -1.65 -16.31
CA ASP A 39 -3.69 -1.83 -15.38
C ASP A 39 -3.15 -0.48 -14.86
N THR A 40 -4.07 0.46 -14.58
CA THR A 40 -3.76 1.85 -14.25
C THR A 40 -3.04 1.95 -12.91
N ALA A 41 -3.58 1.27 -11.90
CA ALA A 41 -2.97 1.24 -10.57
C ALA A 41 -1.55 0.66 -10.62
N GLY A 42 -1.34 -0.38 -11.42
CA GLY A 42 -0.07 -1.08 -11.56
C GLY A 42 0.98 -0.21 -12.21
N LYS A 43 0.62 0.49 -13.29
CA LYS A 43 1.49 1.47 -13.94
C LYS A 43 1.89 2.61 -13.02
N ILE A 44 0.95 3.15 -12.24
CA ILE A 44 1.25 4.21 -11.26
C ILE A 44 2.21 3.68 -10.20
N PHE A 45 1.94 2.48 -9.66
CA PHE A 45 2.78 1.93 -8.62
C PHE A 45 4.17 1.54 -9.11
N GLN A 46 4.29 0.92 -10.29
CA GLN A 46 5.56 0.65 -10.95
C GLN A 46 6.35 1.94 -11.17
N LEU A 47 5.70 3.03 -11.59
CA LEU A 47 6.34 4.33 -11.75
C LEU A 47 6.88 4.85 -10.41
N LEU A 48 6.08 4.79 -9.34
CA LEU A 48 6.50 5.20 -8.00
C LEU A 48 7.66 4.36 -7.48
N VAL A 49 7.62 3.04 -7.64
CA VAL A 49 8.73 2.15 -7.25
C VAL A 49 10.00 2.50 -8.02
N LYS A 50 9.91 2.76 -9.33
CA LYS A 50 11.08 3.08 -10.15
C LYS A 50 11.67 4.46 -9.86
N GLU A 51 10.83 5.46 -9.60
CA GLU A 51 11.28 6.85 -9.50
C GLU A 51 11.43 7.38 -8.08
N THR A 52 10.74 6.79 -7.10
CA THR A 52 10.67 7.30 -5.72
C THR A 52 11.30 6.38 -4.67
N CYS A 53 12.00 5.30 -5.09
CA CYS A 53 12.95 4.59 -4.23
C CYS A 53 14.19 5.44 -3.87
N ASN A 54 14.30 6.67 -4.37
CA ASN A 54 15.28 7.63 -3.88
C ASN A 54 14.56 8.60 -2.92
N PRO A 55 15.02 8.76 -1.66
CA PRO A 55 14.37 9.62 -0.66
C PRO A 55 14.09 11.06 -1.12
N GLU A 56 14.98 11.59 -1.96
CA GLU A 56 14.88 12.97 -2.49
C GLU A 56 13.90 13.10 -3.66
N LYS A 57 13.36 11.97 -4.16
CA LYS A 57 12.49 11.95 -5.32
C LYS A 57 11.04 11.68 -4.92
N SER A 58 10.19 12.59 -5.34
CA SER A 58 8.74 12.49 -5.25
C SER A 58 8.12 13.05 -6.52
N LEU A 59 6.87 12.71 -6.80
CA LEU A 59 6.16 13.14 -8.01
C LEU A 59 4.83 13.79 -7.64
N THR A 60 4.45 14.85 -8.33
CA THR A 60 3.10 15.42 -8.31
C THR A 60 2.13 14.57 -9.11
N SER A 61 0.83 14.74 -8.88
CA SER A 61 -0.20 14.08 -9.68
C SER A 61 -0.09 14.41 -11.18
N ASP A 62 0.38 15.61 -11.50
CA ASP A 62 0.45 16.12 -12.88
C ASP A 62 1.68 15.57 -13.60
N GLU A 63 2.81 15.41 -12.90
CA GLU A 63 3.99 14.70 -13.42
C GLU A 63 3.66 13.23 -13.72
N ILE A 64 2.94 12.55 -12.82
CA ILE A 64 2.48 11.17 -13.03
C ILE A 64 1.52 11.11 -14.23
N ALA A 65 0.59 12.06 -14.34
CA ALA A 65 -0.38 12.14 -15.44
C ALA A 65 0.30 12.28 -16.79
N LYS A 66 1.29 13.17 -16.87
CA LYS A 66 2.09 13.38 -18.08
C LYS A 66 2.88 12.14 -18.47
N LYS A 67 3.52 11.48 -17.49
CA LYS A 67 4.34 10.27 -17.73
C LYS A 67 3.50 9.07 -18.20
N LEU A 68 2.29 8.90 -17.65
CA LEU A 68 1.44 7.74 -17.95
C LEU A 68 0.36 8.03 -19.00
N LYS A 69 0.23 9.28 -19.47
CA LYS A 69 -0.84 9.74 -20.39
C LYS A 69 -2.24 9.43 -19.85
N LEU A 70 -2.44 9.68 -18.56
CA LEU A 70 -3.69 9.44 -17.83
C LEU A 70 -4.27 10.76 -17.32
N THR A 71 -5.56 10.76 -16.99
CA THR A 71 -6.17 11.93 -16.35
C THR A 71 -5.69 12.08 -14.90
N ARG A 72 -5.53 13.33 -14.45
CA ARG A 72 -5.19 13.66 -13.06
C ARG A 72 -6.17 13.03 -12.07
N GLY A 73 -7.47 13.04 -12.39
CA GLY A 73 -8.51 12.46 -11.55
C GLY A 73 -8.33 10.96 -11.30
N ALA A 74 -8.03 10.19 -12.34
CA ALA A 74 -7.76 8.75 -12.21
C ALA A 74 -6.52 8.49 -11.33
N ILE A 75 -5.47 9.29 -11.49
CA ILE A 75 -4.24 9.15 -10.68
C ILE A 75 -4.48 9.46 -9.22
N VAL A 76 -5.14 10.58 -8.91
CA VAL A 76 -5.42 10.97 -7.52
C VAL A 76 -6.26 9.91 -6.81
N HIS A 77 -7.21 9.28 -7.51
CA HIS A 77 -7.99 8.17 -6.97
C HIS A 77 -7.10 6.99 -6.53
N HIS A 78 -6.15 6.55 -7.37
CA HIS A 78 -5.23 5.47 -7.04
C HIS A 78 -4.22 5.87 -5.95
N LEU A 79 -3.68 7.09 -6.01
CA LEU A 79 -2.75 7.59 -5.00
C LEU A 79 -3.38 7.65 -3.61
N ASN A 80 -4.64 8.10 -3.50
CA ASN A 80 -5.36 8.08 -2.23
C ASN A 80 -5.53 6.65 -1.71
N SER A 81 -5.79 5.69 -2.60
CA SER A 81 -5.87 4.27 -2.22
C SER A 81 -4.54 3.74 -1.69
N PHE A 82 -3.41 4.12 -2.30
CA PHE A 82 -2.07 3.74 -1.84
C PHE A 82 -1.65 4.45 -0.54
N ILE A 83 -2.13 5.67 -0.30
CA ILE A 83 -1.94 6.37 0.97
C ILE A 83 -2.72 5.68 2.08
N SER A 84 -3.99 5.34 1.83
CA SER A 84 -4.80 4.57 2.78
C SER A 84 -4.17 3.21 3.13
N ALA A 85 -3.44 2.60 2.18
CA ALA A 85 -2.65 1.39 2.38
C ALA A 85 -1.50 1.52 3.38
N GLY A 86 -0.99 2.75 3.54
CA GLY A 86 0.30 2.99 4.17
C GLY A 86 1.51 2.64 3.30
N ILE A 87 1.40 2.51 1.97
CA ILE A 87 2.55 2.25 1.07
C ILE A 87 3.07 3.49 0.36
N VAL A 88 2.22 4.50 0.18
CA VAL A 88 2.58 5.81 -0.40
C VAL A 88 2.42 6.89 0.65
N ALA A 89 3.40 7.78 0.72
CA ALA A 89 3.34 9.01 1.49
C ALA A 89 3.04 10.21 0.58
N LYS A 90 2.35 11.20 1.12
CA LYS A 90 2.08 12.48 0.46
C LYS A 90 2.61 13.62 1.30
N GLU A 91 3.44 14.46 0.70
CA GLU A 91 4.03 15.64 1.34
C GLU A 91 3.99 16.81 0.34
N THR A 92 3.46 17.96 0.76
CA THR A 92 3.36 19.18 -0.07
C THR A 92 2.80 18.98 -1.48
N GLY A 93 1.86 18.03 -1.65
CA GLY A 93 1.24 17.72 -2.95
C GLY A 93 2.04 16.77 -3.84
N ARG A 94 3.18 16.29 -3.36
CA ARG A 94 4.03 15.28 -3.99
C ARG A 94 3.81 13.92 -3.32
N TYR A 95 4.03 12.87 -4.10
CA TYR A 95 3.78 11.49 -3.74
C TYR A 95 5.06 10.68 -3.91
N ARG A 96 5.34 9.80 -2.96
CA ARG A 96 6.48 8.88 -2.96
C ARG A 96 6.14 7.60 -2.24
N LEU A 97 6.95 6.56 -2.39
CA LEU A 97 6.93 5.45 -1.45
C LEU A 97 7.11 5.97 -0.02
N ARG A 98 6.47 5.31 0.93
CA ARG A 98 6.55 5.68 2.35
C ARG A 98 7.99 5.69 2.87
N SER A 99 8.86 4.88 2.28
CA SER A 99 10.25 4.70 2.73
C SER A 99 11.23 4.71 1.55
N ALA A 100 12.52 4.69 1.86
CA ALA A 100 13.61 4.71 0.88
C ALA A 100 13.70 3.46 -0.02
N SER A 101 12.92 2.40 0.26
CA SER A 101 12.83 1.22 -0.61
C SER A 101 11.49 0.54 -0.44
N LEU A 102 11.08 -0.21 -1.46
CA LEU A 102 9.85 -1.00 -1.40
C LEU A 102 9.89 -2.01 -0.25
N GLN A 103 11.01 -2.70 -0.05
CA GLN A 103 11.21 -3.59 1.11
C GLN A 103 10.95 -2.86 2.42
N LYS A 104 11.55 -1.68 2.62
CA LYS A 104 11.38 -0.92 3.85
C LYS A 104 9.93 -0.47 4.06
N SER A 105 9.24 -0.09 2.98
CA SER A 105 7.82 0.24 3.05
C SER A 105 6.96 -0.97 3.44
N ILE A 106 7.27 -2.17 2.96
CA ILE A 106 6.59 -3.40 3.41
C ILE A 106 6.88 -3.70 4.88
N GLU A 107 8.12 -3.53 5.35
CA GLU A 107 8.46 -3.66 6.77
C GLU A 107 7.68 -2.67 7.65
N GLU A 108 7.55 -1.43 7.23
CA GLU A 108 6.76 -0.43 7.97
C GLU A 108 5.27 -0.76 8.00
N ILE A 109 4.71 -1.27 6.90
CA ILE A 109 3.32 -1.78 6.90
C ILE A 109 3.17 -2.96 7.87
N ARG A 110 4.15 -3.87 7.92
CA ARG A 110 4.14 -4.96 8.91
C ARG A 110 4.11 -4.42 10.34
N PHE A 111 4.96 -3.44 10.67
CA PHE A 111 4.94 -2.83 12.01
C PHE A 111 3.62 -2.14 12.33
N ASP A 112 2.98 -1.49 11.36
CA ASP A 112 1.65 -0.92 11.56
C ASP A 112 0.61 -2.00 11.87
N ILE A 113 0.62 -3.11 11.13
CA ILE A 113 -0.27 -4.26 11.38
C ILE A 113 -0.02 -4.83 12.78
N ASP A 114 1.23 -5.08 13.13
CA ASP A 114 1.60 -5.66 14.42
C ASP A 114 1.09 -4.77 15.58
N ARG A 115 1.28 -3.44 15.48
CA ARG A 115 0.76 -2.47 16.47
C ARG A 115 -0.76 -2.47 16.56
N ILE A 116 -1.46 -2.55 15.42
CA ILE A 116 -2.93 -2.64 15.41
C ILE A 116 -3.38 -3.92 16.11
N MET A 117 -2.74 -5.05 15.79
CA MET A 117 -3.06 -6.36 16.38
C MET A 117 -2.78 -6.38 17.89
N GLU A 118 -1.66 -5.82 18.36
CA GLU A 118 -1.36 -5.70 19.78
C GLU A 118 -2.45 -4.94 20.54
N GLN A 119 -2.92 -3.81 20.00
CA GLN A 119 -4.02 -3.06 20.62
C GLN A 119 -5.33 -3.84 20.61
N MET A 120 -5.65 -4.54 19.52
CA MET A 120 -6.84 -5.37 19.43
C MET A 120 -6.81 -6.52 20.45
N ILE A 121 -5.67 -7.19 20.59
CA ILE A 121 -5.48 -8.27 21.56
C ILE A 121 -5.63 -7.75 22.98
N LYS A 122 -5.02 -6.60 23.30
CA LYS A 122 -5.16 -5.99 24.63
C LYS A 122 -6.63 -5.73 24.98
N ILE A 123 -7.39 -5.13 24.06
CA ILE A 123 -8.82 -4.87 24.25
C ILE A 123 -9.61 -6.18 24.37
N ALA A 124 -9.28 -7.21 23.59
CA ALA A 124 -9.92 -8.51 23.68
C ALA A 124 -9.69 -9.18 25.05
N ILE A 125 -8.46 -9.11 25.59
CA ILE A 125 -8.14 -9.60 26.94
C ILE A 125 -9.00 -8.87 27.99
N GLU A 126 -9.09 -7.53 27.93
CA GLU A 126 -9.91 -6.75 28.86
C GLU A 126 -11.42 -7.10 28.77
N ILE A 127 -11.90 -7.49 27.58
CA ILE A 127 -13.28 -7.95 27.37
C ILE A 127 -13.46 -9.34 28.00
N ASP A 128 -12.57 -10.28 27.71
CA ASP A 128 -12.62 -11.64 28.23
C ASP A 128 -12.60 -11.65 29.77
N GLU A 129 -11.69 -10.87 30.39
CA GLU A 129 -11.62 -10.70 31.84
C GLU A 129 -12.94 -10.20 32.45
N LYS A 130 -13.57 -9.21 31.81
CA LYS A 130 -14.86 -8.64 32.27
C LYS A 130 -16.03 -9.61 32.10
N LEU A 131 -15.98 -10.51 31.13
CA LEU A 131 -17.01 -11.50 30.86
C LEU A 131 -16.76 -12.83 31.61
N GLY A 132 -15.63 -12.97 32.30
CA GLY A 132 -15.23 -14.21 32.98
C GLY A 132 -14.75 -15.30 32.03
N HIS A 133 -14.32 -14.93 30.82
CA HIS A 133 -13.59 -15.80 29.91
C HIS A 133 -12.10 -15.70 30.20
N TYR A 134 -11.40 -16.84 30.21
CA TYR A 134 -9.95 -16.87 30.41
C TYR A 134 -9.31 -17.59 29.23
N TYR A 135 -8.44 -16.90 28.50
CA TYR A 135 -7.57 -17.51 27.51
C TYR A 135 -6.64 -18.50 28.24
N ARG A 136 -6.76 -19.79 27.93
CA ARG A 136 -5.93 -20.86 28.52
C ARG A 136 -4.62 -21.03 27.77
#